data_AF-A0A2V9KJ52-F1
#
_entry.id   AF-A0A2V9KJ52-F1
#
_cell.length_a   1.000
_cell.length_b   1.000
_cell.length_c   1.000
_cell.angle_alpha   90.00
_cell.angle_beta   90.00
_cell.angle_gamma   90.00
#
_symmetry.space_group_name_H-M   'P 1'
#
loop_
_entity.id
_entity.type
_entity.pdbx_description
1 polymer ?
#
loop_
_entity_poly.entity_id
_entity_poly.type
_entity_poly.pdbx_seq_one_letter_code
_entity_poly.pdbx_strand_id
1 'polypeptide(L)'
;MSEGTEPASGARFLITGAKGFIGAWIVKNLLERGDEPSIFDVDSTSQRLEAIISAEFLRKVRFVRGDVTDFPALARAIQENGITDVIHLAALQVPGCAADPRRGAEVNVLGTLNVFEAARPPHGQVRSVVYASSAAVFGPEEFYGGKTVPEGAALLPGTHYGVFKQTNEGNARVYFLDHGLASVGLRPWAVYGVGRDVGITSGPTKAIKAAVLQRPYMIRITGGVDFQYVNDTARIFLKCADSAMAGARVYTLRGTVIQMEEFILALERQIPAARGLIQAEGGQLPIAYDLDDSALVRDLGEVPHTPLEQGIQETREIFERLKREGRLDVSDLET
;
A
#
# COMPACT_ATOMS: atom_id res chain seq x y z
N MET A 1 -24.54 11.92 5.96
CA MET A 1 -23.63 13.07 6.11
C MET A 1 -22.58 12.63 7.10
N SER A 2 -21.51 11.98 6.62
CA SER A 2 -20.40 11.59 7.50
C SER A 2 -19.56 12.83 7.77
N GLU A 3 -19.29 13.10 9.03
CA GLU A 3 -18.29 14.08 9.45
C GLU A 3 -16.93 13.54 9.00
N GLY A 4 -16.53 13.89 7.78
CA GLY A 4 -15.14 13.75 7.36
C GLY A 4 -14.31 14.62 8.29
N THR A 5 -13.43 13.99 9.06
CA THR A 5 -12.41 14.69 9.84
C THR A 5 -11.60 15.57 8.89
N GLU A 6 -11.87 16.88 8.91
CA GLU A 6 -11.06 17.85 8.18
C GLU A 6 -9.61 17.72 8.68
N PRO A 7 -8.61 17.81 7.78
CA PRO A 7 -7.23 17.80 8.20
C PRO A 7 -7.01 18.93 9.21
N ALA A 8 -6.24 18.66 10.27
CA ALA A 8 -5.84 19.70 11.19
C ALA A 8 -5.22 20.86 10.40
N SER A 9 -5.75 22.07 10.56
CA SER A 9 -5.26 23.29 9.89
C SER A 9 -3.73 23.34 9.92
N GLY A 10 -3.09 23.27 8.75
CA GLY A 10 -1.63 23.32 8.61
C GLY A 10 -0.92 21.98 8.39
N ALA A 11 -1.63 20.87 8.19
CA ALA A 11 -1.02 19.57 7.84
C ALA A 11 -0.19 19.64 6.56
N ARG A 12 1.01 19.07 6.58
CA ARG A 12 1.93 18.97 5.43
C ARG A 12 2.49 17.56 5.35
N PHE A 13 2.11 16.86 4.29
CA PHE A 13 2.43 15.45 4.10
C PHE A 13 3.72 15.25 3.33
N LEU A 14 4.59 14.37 3.83
CA LEU A 14 5.66 13.76 3.06
C LEU A 14 5.34 12.30 2.81
N ILE A 15 5.33 11.88 1.54
CA ILE A 15 5.11 10.49 1.16
C ILE A 15 6.41 9.93 0.60
N THR A 16 6.97 8.92 1.25
CA THR A 16 8.09 8.16 0.67
C THR A 16 7.55 6.98 -0.13
N GLY A 17 8.14 6.67 -1.29
CA GLY A 17 7.60 5.63 -2.18
C GLY A 17 6.28 6.05 -2.85
N ALA A 18 6.07 7.36 -2.99
CA ALA A 18 4.83 7.94 -3.53
C ALA A 18 4.62 7.66 -5.02
N LYS A 19 5.68 7.32 -5.76
CA LYS A 19 5.59 6.88 -7.17
C LYS A 19 5.36 5.37 -7.29
N GLY A 20 5.35 4.68 -6.14
CA GLY A 20 4.86 3.32 -6.00
C GLY A 20 3.35 3.19 -6.21
N PHE A 21 2.86 1.95 -6.20
CA PHE A 21 1.44 1.65 -6.41
C PHE A 21 0.51 2.33 -5.40
N ILE A 22 0.59 1.97 -4.11
CA ILE A 22 -0.27 2.55 -3.07
C ILE A 22 -0.01 4.06 -2.92
N GLY A 23 1.26 4.47 -3.02
CA GLY A 23 1.69 5.86 -2.90
C GLY A 23 1.02 6.78 -3.91
N ALA A 24 0.88 6.34 -5.16
CA ALA A 24 0.24 7.14 -6.20
C ALA A 24 -1.23 7.43 -5.87
N TRP A 25 -1.94 6.46 -5.28
CA TRP A 25 -3.33 6.64 -4.86
C TRP A 25 -3.47 7.52 -3.61
N ILE A 26 -2.50 7.48 -2.69
CA ILE A 26 -2.43 8.40 -1.56
C ILE A 26 -2.25 9.84 -2.06
N VAL A 27 -1.31 10.06 -3.00
CA VAL A 27 -1.09 11.38 -3.62
C VAL A 27 -2.35 11.85 -4.36
N LYS A 28 -3.01 10.97 -5.12
CA LYS A 28 -4.29 11.27 -5.79
C LYS A 28 -5.34 11.77 -4.78
N ASN A 29 -5.56 11.02 -3.71
CA ASN A 29 -6.57 11.35 -2.71
C ASN A 29 -6.26 12.67 -1.95
N LEU A 30 -4.98 12.94 -1.66
CA LEU A 30 -4.55 14.23 -1.08
C LEU A 30 -4.84 15.41 -2.02
N LEU A 31 -4.48 15.28 -3.30
CA LEU A 31 -4.73 16.32 -4.31
C LEU A 31 -6.23 16.57 -4.52
N GLU A 32 -7.05 15.52 -4.53
CA GLU A 32 -8.51 15.62 -4.62
C GLU A 32 -9.13 16.27 -3.38
N ARG A 33 -8.52 16.09 -2.21
CA ARG A 33 -8.89 16.81 -0.97
C ARG A 33 -8.43 18.28 -0.97
N GLY A 34 -7.56 18.66 -1.90
CA GLY A 34 -7.01 20.02 -2.01
C GLY A 34 -5.68 20.24 -1.30
N ASP A 35 -5.06 19.16 -0.78
CA ASP A 35 -3.73 19.25 -0.18
C ASP A 35 -2.61 19.36 -1.23
N GLU A 36 -1.44 19.81 -0.80
CA GLU A 36 -0.22 19.89 -1.62
C GLU A 36 0.88 18.97 -1.06
N PRO A 37 0.85 17.66 -1.39
CA PRO A 37 1.79 16.71 -0.84
C PRO A 37 3.22 16.88 -1.36
N SER A 38 4.19 16.61 -0.49
CA SER A 38 5.59 16.42 -0.87
C SER A 38 5.89 14.93 -1.09
N ILE A 39 6.62 14.61 -2.16
CA ILE A 39 7.08 13.26 -2.49
C ILE A 39 8.57 13.16 -2.24
N PHE A 40 9.00 12.07 -1.59
CA PHE A 40 10.41 11.69 -1.47
C PHE A 40 10.64 10.30 -2.09
N ASP A 41 11.20 10.24 -3.30
CA ASP A 41 11.28 9.01 -4.07
C ASP A 41 12.55 8.95 -4.94
N VAL A 42 13.06 7.73 -5.15
CA VAL A 42 14.23 7.46 -5.99
C VAL A 42 13.85 7.48 -7.47
N ASP A 43 12.60 7.13 -7.78
CA ASP A 43 12.11 7.00 -9.15
C ASP A 43 12.00 8.38 -9.82
N SER A 44 12.63 8.51 -10.98
CA SER A 44 12.53 9.72 -11.81
C SER A 44 11.29 9.75 -12.69
N THR A 45 10.61 8.62 -12.90
CA THR A 45 9.40 8.52 -13.71
C THR A 45 8.15 8.90 -12.90
N SER A 46 7.05 9.23 -13.57
CA SER A 46 5.77 9.53 -12.92
C SER A 46 4.62 8.70 -13.49
N GLN A 47 4.92 7.57 -14.15
CA GLN A 47 3.96 6.81 -14.95
C GLN A 47 2.72 6.39 -14.15
N ARG A 48 2.89 5.87 -12.93
CA ARG A 48 1.76 5.48 -12.06
C ARG A 48 0.91 6.66 -11.60
N LEU A 49 1.55 7.80 -11.32
CA LEU A 49 0.85 9.04 -10.96
C LEU A 49 0.05 9.57 -12.15
N GLU A 50 0.67 9.67 -13.32
CA GLU A 50 0.04 10.13 -14.56
C GLU A 50 -1.09 9.23 -15.03
N ALA A 51 -1.06 7.94 -14.68
CA ALA A 51 -2.13 7.00 -15.00
C ALA A 51 -3.46 7.36 -14.31
N ILE A 52 -3.43 7.96 -13.13
CA ILE A 52 -4.61 8.17 -12.28
C ILE A 52 -4.84 9.63 -11.84
N ILE A 53 -3.89 10.53 -12.12
CA ILE A 53 -3.94 11.96 -11.75
C ILE A 53 -3.79 12.80 -13.02
N SER A 54 -4.60 13.86 -13.14
CA SER A 54 -4.46 14.79 -14.27
C SER A 54 -3.19 15.64 -14.14
N ALA A 55 -2.67 16.10 -15.28
CA ALA A 55 -1.49 16.96 -15.31
C ALA A 55 -1.68 18.28 -14.53
N GLU A 56 -2.91 18.77 -14.42
CA GLU A 56 -3.23 19.96 -13.63
C GLU A 56 -2.98 19.73 -12.14
N PHE A 57 -3.50 18.64 -11.58
CA PHE A 57 -3.29 18.30 -10.17
C PHE A 57 -1.83 17.94 -9.89
N LEU A 58 -1.14 17.26 -10.81
CA LEU A 58 0.27 16.91 -10.61
C LEU A 58 1.21 18.11 -10.44
N ARG A 59 0.87 19.30 -10.97
CA ARG A 59 1.66 20.52 -10.77
C ARG A 59 1.67 21.01 -9.32
N LYS A 60 0.71 20.58 -8.50
CA LYS A 60 0.63 20.92 -7.07
C LYS A 60 1.50 20.01 -6.19
N VAL A 61 2.06 18.94 -6.77
CA VAL A 61 2.93 18.00 -6.05
C VAL A 61 4.34 18.57 -5.98
N ARG A 62 4.91 18.61 -4.77
CA ARG A 62 6.32 18.96 -4.59
C ARG A 62 7.17 17.70 -4.69
N PHE A 63 7.93 17.55 -5.77
CA PHE A 63 8.80 16.40 -5.94
C PHE A 63 10.21 16.65 -5.37
N VAL A 64 10.62 15.81 -4.43
CA VAL A 64 11.99 15.75 -3.89
C VAL A 64 12.59 14.39 -4.26
N ARG A 65 13.54 14.38 -5.19
CA ARG A 65 14.26 13.15 -5.52
C ARG A 65 15.19 12.78 -4.37
N GLY A 66 15.09 11.57 -3.86
CA GLY A 66 15.94 11.10 -2.77
C GLY A 66 15.76 9.62 -2.44
N ASP A 67 16.79 9.02 -1.83
CA ASP A 67 16.75 7.65 -1.31
C ASP A 67 16.57 7.71 0.21
N VAL A 68 15.68 6.88 0.76
CA VAL A 68 15.45 6.79 2.21
C VAL A 68 16.69 6.31 2.97
N THR A 69 17.68 5.71 2.28
CA THR A 69 18.98 5.40 2.88
C THR A 69 19.88 6.63 3.06
N ASP A 70 19.58 7.76 2.41
CA ASP A 70 20.27 9.04 2.58
C ASP A 70 19.57 9.86 3.68
N PHE A 71 19.99 9.62 4.93
CA PHE A 71 19.44 10.32 6.10
C PHE A 71 19.56 11.86 6.00
N PRO A 72 20.72 12.45 5.67
CA PRO A 72 20.83 13.90 5.51
C PRO A 72 19.84 14.49 4.49
N ALA A 73 19.64 13.85 3.33
CA ALA A 73 18.68 14.31 2.35
C ALA A 73 17.23 14.23 2.86
N LEU A 74 16.87 13.13 3.51
CA LEU A 74 15.54 12.92 4.08
C LEU A 74 15.24 13.93 5.21
N ALA A 75 16.19 14.15 6.12
CA ALA A 75 16.05 15.11 7.22
C ALA A 75 15.85 16.54 6.69
N ARG A 76 16.64 16.96 5.69
CA ARG A 76 16.44 18.26 5.02
C ARG A 76 15.06 18.36 4.37
N ALA A 77 14.61 17.31 3.66
CA ALA A 77 13.31 17.29 3.03
C ALA A 77 12.16 17.45 4.05
N ILE A 78 12.26 16.85 5.23
CA ILE A 78 11.27 17.02 6.30
C ILE A 78 11.29 18.45 6.84
N GLN A 79 12.47 18.99 7.13
CA GLN A 79 12.62 20.32 7.75
C GLN A 79 12.26 21.46 6.80
N GLU A 80 12.85 21.51 5.60
CA GLU A 80 12.69 22.62 4.66
C GLU A 80 11.25 22.75 4.12
N ASN A 81 10.51 21.64 4.07
CA ASN A 81 9.12 21.63 3.62
C ASN A 81 8.11 21.83 4.76
N GLY A 82 8.58 21.87 6.01
CA GLY A 82 7.73 22.00 7.19
C GLY A 82 6.78 20.81 7.34
N ILE A 83 7.28 19.59 7.11
CA ILE A 83 6.46 18.38 7.12
C ILE A 83 5.97 18.07 8.54
N THR A 84 4.66 17.92 8.71
CA THR A 84 4.02 17.57 9.99
C THR A 84 3.57 16.12 10.06
N ASP A 85 3.43 15.45 8.91
CA ASP A 85 2.89 14.09 8.84
C ASP A 85 3.65 13.31 7.76
N VAL A 86 4.12 12.11 8.11
CA VAL A 86 4.88 11.25 7.18
C VAL A 86 4.09 10.00 6.88
N ILE A 87 3.95 9.69 5.59
CA ILE A 87 3.41 8.41 5.11
C ILE A 87 4.56 7.64 4.42
N HIS A 88 5.05 6.60 5.08
CA HIS A 88 6.23 5.85 4.66
C HIS A 88 5.85 4.55 3.93
N LEU A 89 6.01 4.54 2.61
CA LEU A 89 5.75 3.38 1.75
C LEU A 89 6.99 2.87 1.00
N ALA A 90 8.09 3.63 1.01
CA ALA A 90 9.33 3.24 0.32
C ALA A 90 9.86 1.92 0.88
N ALA A 91 9.91 0.90 0.03
CA ALA A 91 10.43 -0.42 0.36
C ALA A 91 10.75 -1.22 -0.91
N LEU A 92 11.71 -2.13 -0.81
CA LEU A 92 11.87 -3.24 -1.74
C LEU A 92 10.85 -4.34 -1.39
N GLN A 93 10.24 -4.94 -2.42
CA GLN A 93 9.29 -6.05 -2.26
C GLN A 93 10.01 -7.40 -2.09
N VAL A 94 9.24 -8.45 -1.79
CA VAL A 94 9.73 -9.83 -1.58
C VAL A 94 10.77 -10.29 -2.61
N PRO A 95 10.58 -10.14 -3.94
CA PRO A 95 11.59 -10.60 -4.90
C PRO A 95 12.92 -9.87 -4.79
N GLY A 96 12.89 -8.55 -4.54
CA GLY A 96 14.10 -7.73 -4.36
C GLY A 96 14.83 -8.08 -3.07
N CYS A 97 14.10 -8.27 -1.97
CA CYS A 97 14.69 -8.69 -0.69
C CYS A 97 15.23 -10.13 -0.73
N ALA A 98 14.65 -11.02 -1.53
CA ALA A 98 15.16 -12.38 -1.69
C ALA A 98 16.44 -12.40 -2.55
N ALA A 99 16.49 -11.58 -3.60
CA ALA A 99 17.65 -11.47 -4.48
C ALA A 99 18.87 -10.84 -3.79
N ASP A 100 18.66 -9.80 -2.98
CA ASP A 100 19.70 -9.16 -2.16
C ASP A 100 19.13 -8.79 -0.78
N PRO A 101 19.23 -9.70 0.21
CA PRO A 101 18.75 -9.45 1.56
C PRO A 101 19.46 -8.28 2.25
N ARG A 102 20.74 -8.02 1.92
CA ARG A 102 21.50 -6.92 2.51
C ARG A 102 20.95 -5.59 2.03
N ARG A 103 20.80 -5.41 0.72
CA ARG A 103 20.15 -4.20 0.16
C ARG A 103 18.70 -4.09 0.61
N GLY A 104 18.00 -5.22 0.74
CA GLY A 104 16.68 -5.31 1.36
C GLY A 104 16.65 -4.71 2.76
N ALA A 105 17.60 -5.06 3.63
CA ALA A 105 17.69 -4.51 4.98
C ALA A 105 18.12 -3.03 4.99
N GLU A 106 19.06 -2.63 4.12
CA GLU A 106 19.46 -1.22 3.97
C GLU A 106 18.25 -0.33 3.66
N VAL A 107 17.40 -0.72 2.71
CA VAL A 107 16.21 0.06 2.34
C VAL A 107 15.08 -0.11 3.36
N ASN A 108 14.71 -1.34 3.67
CA ASN A 108 13.47 -1.61 4.41
C ASN A 108 13.63 -1.46 5.92
N VAL A 109 14.82 -1.64 6.49
CA VAL A 109 15.04 -1.50 7.93
C VAL A 109 15.74 -0.18 8.22
N LEU A 110 16.95 0.03 7.66
CA LEU A 110 17.71 1.24 7.92
C LEU A 110 17.03 2.48 7.30
N GLY A 111 16.47 2.39 6.10
CA GLY A 111 15.68 3.46 5.51
C GLY A 111 14.43 3.82 6.34
N THR A 112 13.77 2.84 6.95
CA THR A 112 12.68 3.11 7.89
C THR A 112 13.19 3.76 9.18
N LEU A 113 14.30 3.30 9.75
CA LEU A 113 14.93 3.97 10.90
C LEU A 113 15.25 5.44 10.59
N ASN A 114 15.80 5.73 9.41
CA ASN A 114 16.08 7.10 8.98
C ASN A 114 14.82 7.97 8.96
N VAL A 115 13.67 7.42 8.54
CA VAL A 115 12.38 8.13 8.59
C VAL A 115 11.98 8.46 10.03
N PHE A 116 12.06 7.48 10.94
CA PHE A 116 11.72 7.71 12.35
C PHE A 116 12.71 8.66 13.04
N GLU A 117 14.02 8.55 12.77
CA GLU A 117 15.04 9.48 13.26
C GLU A 117 14.81 10.90 12.77
N ALA A 118 14.44 11.08 11.49
CA ALA A 118 14.18 12.40 10.94
C ALA A 118 12.85 12.99 11.43
N ALA A 119 11.90 12.14 11.81
CA ALA A 119 10.59 12.54 12.33
C ALA A 119 10.61 12.86 13.85
N ARG A 120 11.46 12.21 14.64
CA ARG A 120 11.41 12.34 16.11
C ARG A 120 11.82 13.73 16.62
N PRO A 121 11.26 14.20 17.75
CA PRO A 121 11.74 15.40 18.44
C PRO A 121 13.19 15.24 18.96
N PRO A 122 13.96 16.35 19.09
CA PRO A 122 13.66 17.70 18.60
C PRO A 122 13.99 17.91 17.10
N HIS A 123 14.42 16.85 16.40
CA HIS A 123 14.90 16.94 15.01
C HIS A 123 13.78 17.20 14.00
N GLY A 124 12.57 16.74 14.30
CA GLY A 124 11.38 16.88 13.47
C GLY A 124 10.23 17.59 14.16
N GLN A 125 9.37 18.19 13.32
CA GLN A 125 8.06 18.73 13.70
C GLN A 125 6.91 17.76 13.36
N VAL A 126 7.26 16.50 13.09
CA VAL A 126 6.33 15.46 12.67
C VAL A 126 5.53 14.98 13.87
N ARG A 127 4.21 15.00 13.74
CA ARG A 127 3.25 14.60 14.76
C ARG A 127 3.04 13.09 14.79
N SER A 128 3.03 12.48 13.61
CA SER A 128 2.86 11.03 13.46
C SER A 128 3.52 10.48 12.21
N VAL A 129 3.91 9.21 12.27
CA VAL A 129 4.39 8.43 11.12
C VAL A 129 3.41 7.29 10.83
N VAL A 130 2.78 7.30 9.67
CA VAL A 130 2.02 6.15 9.17
C VAL A 130 2.91 5.38 8.20
N TYR A 131 3.08 4.08 8.38
CA TYR A 131 3.99 3.29 7.57
C TYR A 131 3.38 1.96 7.10
N ALA A 132 3.84 1.50 5.94
CA ALA A 132 3.48 0.17 5.45
C ALA A 132 4.31 -0.90 6.17
N SER A 133 3.65 -1.67 7.04
CA SER A 133 4.02 -3.06 7.33
C SER A 133 3.48 -3.97 6.19
N SER A 134 3.16 -5.23 6.46
CA SER A 134 2.58 -6.14 5.48
C SER A 134 1.97 -7.35 6.17
N ALA A 135 0.94 -7.96 5.57
CA ALA A 135 0.49 -9.29 5.98
C ALA A 135 1.60 -10.37 5.95
N ALA A 136 2.70 -10.14 5.21
CA ALA A 136 3.86 -11.04 5.19
C ALA A 136 4.59 -11.19 6.53
N VAL A 137 4.20 -10.45 7.57
CA VAL A 137 4.63 -10.70 8.97
C VAL A 137 3.99 -11.97 9.54
N PHE A 138 2.86 -12.42 8.99
CA PHE A 138 2.21 -13.67 9.35
C PHE A 138 2.75 -14.83 8.52
N GLY A 139 2.62 -16.03 9.06
CA GLY A 139 2.92 -17.28 8.36
C GLY A 139 1.71 -17.85 7.59
N PRO A 140 1.85 -19.06 7.05
CA PRO A 140 0.76 -19.82 6.44
C PRO A 140 -0.42 -20.07 7.38
N GLU A 141 -1.63 -20.26 6.84
CA GLU A 141 -2.87 -20.45 7.62
C GLU A 141 -2.85 -21.68 8.53
N GLU A 142 -2.09 -22.73 8.15
CA GLU A 142 -1.95 -23.95 8.93
C GLU A 142 -1.29 -23.71 10.30
N PHE A 143 -0.50 -22.64 10.44
CA PHE A 143 0.11 -22.27 11.72
C PHE A 143 -0.90 -21.66 12.70
N TYR A 144 -2.07 -21.26 12.21
CA TYR A 144 -3.13 -20.60 12.97
C TYR A 144 -4.42 -21.43 13.06
N GLY A 145 -4.35 -22.71 12.66
CA GLY A 145 -5.47 -23.65 12.79
C GLY A 145 -6.63 -23.40 11.83
N GLY A 146 -6.40 -22.73 10.70
CA GLY A 146 -7.38 -22.54 9.62
C GLY A 146 -8.60 -21.67 10.00
N LYS A 147 -8.44 -20.75 10.95
CA LYS A 147 -9.45 -19.77 11.37
C LYS A 147 -8.97 -18.37 11.05
N THR A 148 -9.88 -17.39 11.12
CA THR A 148 -9.54 -15.97 11.10
C THR A 148 -8.42 -15.69 12.11
N VAL A 149 -7.30 -15.17 11.62
CA VAL A 149 -6.10 -14.95 12.43
C VAL A 149 -6.25 -13.62 13.18
N PRO A 150 -6.22 -13.62 14.52
CA PRO A 150 -6.28 -12.39 15.29
C PRO A 150 -5.06 -11.49 15.04
N GLU A 151 -5.22 -10.17 15.10
CA GLU A 151 -4.13 -9.21 14.86
C GLU A 151 -2.93 -9.39 15.80
N GLY A 152 -3.19 -9.86 17.03
CA GLY A 152 -2.20 -10.15 18.06
C GLY A 152 -1.62 -11.58 18.02
N ALA A 153 -1.93 -12.37 16.99
CA ALA A 153 -1.35 -13.70 16.81
C ALA A 153 0.17 -13.63 16.63
N ALA A 154 0.85 -14.76 16.85
CA ALA A 154 2.29 -14.86 16.65
C ALA A 154 2.65 -14.53 15.20
N LEU A 155 3.58 -13.58 15.03
CA LEU A 155 4.13 -13.20 13.72
C LEU A 155 5.23 -14.20 13.35
N LEU A 156 5.02 -14.93 12.26
CA LEU A 156 5.86 -16.04 11.81
C LEU A 156 6.28 -15.84 10.34
N PRO A 157 6.98 -14.75 10.00
CA PRO A 157 7.30 -14.42 8.62
C PRO A 157 8.20 -15.48 7.98
N GLY A 158 7.81 -15.96 6.79
CA GLY A 158 8.60 -16.91 6.00
C GLY A 158 9.61 -16.27 5.04
N THR A 159 9.76 -14.94 5.04
CA THR A 159 10.62 -14.21 4.09
C THR A 159 11.43 -13.11 4.76
N HIS A 160 12.57 -12.74 4.19
CA HIS A 160 13.33 -11.57 4.64
C HIS A 160 12.50 -10.29 4.64
N TYR A 161 11.65 -10.10 3.62
CA TYR A 161 10.72 -8.97 3.56
C TYR A 161 9.77 -8.94 4.77
N GLY A 162 9.14 -10.07 5.10
CA GLY A 162 8.26 -10.20 6.27
C GLY A 162 9.00 -9.91 7.59
N VAL A 163 10.22 -10.45 7.74
CA VAL A 163 11.09 -10.16 8.89
C VAL A 163 11.39 -8.67 8.99
N PHE A 164 11.75 -8.00 7.89
CA PHE A 164 12.05 -6.57 7.91
C PHE A 164 10.82 -5.73 8.29
N LYS A 165 9.62 -6.09 7.80
CA LYS A 165 8.38 -5.42 8.21
C LYS A 165 8.07 -5.61 9.69
N GLN A 166 8.25 -6.82 10.21
CA GLN A 166 8.11 -7.09 11.65
C GLN A 166 9.13 -6.30 12.47
N THR A 167 10.40 -6.21 12.03
CA THR A 167 11.43 -5.39 12.69
C THR A 167 11.02 -3.93 12.78
N ASN A 168 10.41 -3.38 11.72
CA ASN A 168 9.94 -2.00 11.71
C ASN A 168 8.80 -1.75 12.71
N GLU A 169 7.92 -2.73 12.94
CA GLU A 169 6.89 -2.63 14.00
C GLU A 169 7.53 -2.54 15.40
N GLY A 170 8.58 -3.33 15.64
CA GLY A 170 9.36 -3.27 16.87
C GLY A 170 10.07 -1.92 17.05
N ASN A 171 10.73 -1.43 15.99
CA ASN A 171 11.40 -0.12 16.01
C ASN A 171 10.41 1.01 16.29
N ALA A 172 9.27 1.04 15.59
CA ALA A 172 8.22 2.04 15.79
C ALA A 172 7.73 2.08 17.24
N ARG A 173 7.57 0.90 17.86
CA ARG A 173 7.23 0.79 19.29
C ARG A 173 8.30 1.41 20.18
N VAL A 174 9.57 1.15 19.92
CA VAL A 174 10.68 1.72 20.71
C VAL A 174 10.75 3.24 20.54
N TYR A 175 10.58 3.77 19.33
CA TYR A 175 10.51 5.22 19.10
C TYR A 175 9.40 5.91 19.90
N PHE A 176 8.24 5.27 20.04
CA PHE A 176 7.18 5.81 20.90
C PHE A 176 7.57 5.78 22.39
N LEU A 177 8.16 4.68 22.87
CA LEU A 177 8.56 4.55 24.28
C LEU A 177 9.65 5.53 24.68
N ASP A 178 10.63 5.75 23.80
CA ASP A 178 11.81 6.56 24.11
C ASP A 178 11.62 8.05 23.79
N HIS A 179 10.80 8.36 22.77
CA HIS A 179 10.68 9.72 22.22
C HIS A 179 9.24 10.23 22.08
N GLY A 180 8.23 9.41 22.40
CA GLY A 180 6.83 9.80 22.27
C GLY A 180 6.35 9.97 20.82
N LEU A 181 7.14 9.57 19.82
CA LEU A 181 6.77 9.69 18.41
C LEU A 181 5.64 8.70 18.09
N ALA A 182 4.44 9.22 17.88
CA ALA A 182 3.28 8.43 17.52
C ALA A 182 3.43 7.80 16.13
N SER A 183 2.93 6.57 15.96
CA SER A 183 2.97 5.88 14.68
C SER A 183 1.85 4.87 14.49
N VAL A 184 1.55 4.61 13.22
CA VAL A 184 0.57 3.60 12.80
C VAL A 184 1.18 2.74 11.70
N GLY A 185 1.43 1.47 11.99
CA GLY A 185 1.81 0.46 11.02
C GLY A 185 0.57 -0.21 10.42
N LEU A 186 0.48 -0.26 9.11
CA LEU A 186 -0.61 -0.95 8.42
C LEU A 186 -0.08 -2.20 7.74
N ARG A 187 -0.78 -3.33 7.86
CA ARG A 187 -0.44 -4.62 7.22
C ARG A 187 -1.39 -4.93 6.06
N PRO A 188 -1.25 -4.28 4.89
CA PRO A 188 -1.99 -4.68 3.70
C PRO A 188 -1.70 -6.13 3.29
N TRP A 189 -2.72 -6.79 2.74
CA TRP A 189 -2.64 -8.10 2.10
C TRP A 189 -2.47 -7.93 0.57
N ALA A 190 -3.39 -8.42 -0.26
CA ALA A 190 -3.34 -8.27 -1.71
C ALA A 190 -4.10 -7.02 -2.14
N VAL A 191 -3.38 -5.91 -2.17
CA VAL A 191 -3.90 -4.66 -2.73
C VAL A 191 -3.94 -4.75 -4.25
N TYR A 192 -5.10 -4.45 -4.84
CA TYR A 192 -5.34 -4.48 -6.29
C TYR A 192 -5.88 -3.15 -6.83
N GLY A 193 -5.66 -2.90 -8.12
CA GLY A 193 -6.06 -1.66 -8.81
C GLY A 193 -4.97 -1.09 -9.71
N VAL A 194 -5.29 -0.02 -10.44
CA VAL A 194 -4.37 0.57 -11.43
C VAL A 194 -3.05 1.00 -10.79
N GLY A 195 -1.93 0.56 -11.38
CA GLY A 195 -0.58 0.76 -10.87
C GLY A 195 0.02 -0.47 -10.17
N ARG A 196 -0.76 -1.55 -9.94
CA ARG A 196 -0.24 -2.83 -9.45
C ARG A 196 0.24 -3.71 -10.62
N ASP A 197 1.55 -3.73 -10.84
CA ASP A 197 2.22 -4.30 -12.02
C ASP A 197 3.40 -5.24 -11.70
N VAL A 198 3.92 -5.21 -10.47
CA VAL A 198 5.10 -5.99 -10.03
C VAL A 198 4.73 -7.07 -9.02
N GLY A 199 5.40 -8.23 -9.03
CA GLY A 199 5.25 -9.27 -8.00
C GLY A 199 4.01 -10.13 -8.17
N ILE A 200 3.99 -11.30 -7.52
CA ILE A 200 3.02 -12.36 -7.83
C ILE A 200 1.55 -11.97 -7.51
N THR A 201 1.33 -11.18 -6.46
CA THR A 201 0.00 -10.65 -6.09
C THR A 201 -0.50 -9.55 -7.03
N SER A 202 0.26 -9.16 -8.06
CA SER A 202 -0.25 -8.28 -9.13
C SER A 202 -1.15 -9.00 -10.12
N GLY A 203 -1.12 -10.35 -10.15
CA GLY A 203 -1.89 -11.19 -11.07
C GLY A 203 -3.37 -10.78 -11.23
N PRO A 204 -4.13 -10.56 -10.13
CA PRO A 204 -5.52 -10.09 -10.22
C PRO A 204 -5.70 -8.76 -10.97
N THR A 205 -4.83 -7.78 -10.74
CA THR A 205 -4.90 -6.49 -11.48
C THR A 205 -4.54 -6.68 -12.95
N LYS A 206 -3.52 -7.50 -13.22
CA LYS A 206 -3.10 -7.85 -14.58
C LYS A 206 -4.20 -8.62 -15.33
N ALA A 207 -4.95 -9.48 -14.64
CA ALA A 207 -6.11 -10.16 -15.19
C ALA A 207 -7.21 -9.18 -15.60
N ILE A 208 -7.52 -8.17 -14.77
CA ILE A 208 -8.47 -7.09 -15.15
C ILE A 208 -7.96 -6.36 -16.41
N LYS A 209 -6.66 -6.02 -16.47
CA LYS A 209 -6.04 -5.38 -17.64
C LYS A 209 -6.14 -6.27 -18.89
N ALA A 210 -5.82 -7.56 -18.78
CA ALA A 210 -5.89 -8.52 -19.87
C ALA A 210 -7.32 -8.71 -20.38
N ALA A 211 -8.31 -8.74 -19.47
CA ALA A 211 -9.73 -8.79 -19.81
C ALA A 211 -10.17 -7.54 -20.60
N VAL A 212 -9.74 -6.33 -20.21
CA VAL A 212 -9.98 -5.08 -20.99
C VAL A 212 -9.34 -5.13 -22.39
N LEU A 213 -8.23 -5.85 -22.53
CA LEU A 213 -7.52 -6.05 -23.78
C LEU A 213 -8.03 -7.26 -24.59
N GLN A 214 -8.96 -8.05 -24.04
CA GLN A 214 -9.44 -9.30 -24.62
C GLN A 214 -8.30 -10.29 -24.92
N ARG A 215 -7.35 -10.40 -23.97
CA ARG A 215 -6.21 -11.31 -24.04
C ARG A 215 -6.34 -12.40 -22.97
N PRO A 216 -5.90 -13.64 -23.26
CA PRO A 216 -5.79 -14.66 -22.23
C PRO A 216 -4.74 -14.25 -21.19
N TYR A 217 -4.95 -14.62 -19.93
CA TYR A 217 -3.98 -14.36 -18.86
C TYR A 217 -4.07 -15.42 -17.76
N MET A 218 -2.91 -15.79 -17.22
CA MET A 218 -2.77 -16.77 -16.15
C MET A 218 -2.33 -16.09 -14.85
N ILE A 219 -3.22 -16.04 -13.86
CA ILE A 219 -2.90 -15.63 -12.50
C ILE A 219 -2.02 -16.74 -11.88
N ARG A 220 -0.91 -16.36 -11.22
CA ARG A 220 0.09 -17.31 -10.67
C ARG A 220 -0.10 -17.62 -9.17
N ILE A 221 -1.29 -17.34 -8.65
CA ILE A 221 -1.70 -17.65 -7.27
C ILE A 221 -3.09 -18.27 -7.31
N THR A 222 -3.33 -19.22 -6.40
CA THR A 222 -4.63 -19.87 -6.20
C THR A 222 -5.03 -19.82 -4.73
N GLY A 223 -6.25 -20.29 -4.42
CA GLY A 223 -6.78 -20.39 -3.07
C GLY A 223 -7.27 -19.05 -2.49
N GLY A 224 -7.28 -18.96 -1.17
CA GLY A 224 -7.86 -17.84 -0.41
C GLY A 224 -7.01 -16.58 -0.47
N VAL A 225 -7.67 -15.45 -0.68
CA VAL A 225 -7.08 -14.12 -0.80
C VAL A 225 -7.94 -13.08 -0.11
N ASP A 226 -7.32 -12.16 0.62
CA ASP A 226 -7.95 -10.91 1.03
C ASP A 226 -7.69 -9.80 0.00
N PHE A 227 -8.71 -9.52 -0.82
CA PHE A 227 -8.66 -8.52 -1.88
C PHE A 227 -8.95 -7.13 -1.33
N GLN A 228 -7.94 -6.27 -1.35
CA GLN A 228 -8.03 -4.90 -0.84
C GLN A 228 -8.01 -3.91 -2.00
N TYR A 229 -9.06 -3.12 -2.18
CA TYR A 229 -9.07 -2.12 -3.24
C TYR A 229 -8.11 -0.97 -2.88
N VAL A 230 -7.25 -0.59 -3.82
CA VAL A 230 -6.17 0.38 -3.54
C VAL A 230 -6.66 1.74 -3.10
N ASN A 231 -7.83 2.20 -3.59
CA ASN A 231 -8.36 3.49 -3.17
C ASN A 231 -8.77 3.47 -1.69
N ASP A 232 -9.37 2.37 -1.23
CA ASP A 232 -9.69 2.18 0.18
C ASP A 232 -8.43 2.10 1.02
N THR A 233 -7.46 1.28 0.59
CA THR A 233 -6.16 1.19 1.27
C THR A 233 -5.52 2.56 1.41
N ALA A 234 -5.46 3.35 0.33
CA ALA A 234 -4.91 4.71 0.37
C ALA A 234 -5.69 5.64 1.32
N ARG A 235 -7.03 5.57 1.33
CA ARG A 235 -7.87 6.34 2.25
C ARG A 235 -7.70 5.91 3.71
N ILE A 236 -7.43 4.63 3.99
CA ILE A 236 -7.11 4.13 5.33
C ILE A 236 -5.77 4.72 5.81
N PHE A 237 -4.74 4.72 4.97
CA PHE A 237 -3.46 5.38 5.31
C PHE A 237 -3.66 6.87 5.66
N LEU A 238 -4.47 7.58 4.87
CA LEU A 238 -4.79 8.99 5.13
C LEU A 238 -5.58 9.18 6.42
N LYS A 239 -6.62 8.37 6.64
CA LYS A 239 -7.43 8.44 7.86
C LYS A 239 -6.59 8.17 9.12
N CYS A 240 -5.63 7.23 9.05
CA CYS A 240 -4.66 7.02 10.12
C CYS A 240 -3.80 8.27 10.36
N ALA A 241 -3.31 8.92 9.30
CA ALA A 241 -2.47 10.11 9.43
C ALA A 241 -3.26 11.28 10.04
N ASP A 242 -4.51 11.47 9.62
CA ASP A 242 -5.39 12.54 10.12
C ASP A 242 -5.83 12.31 11.57
N SER A 243 -5.96 11.04 11.99
CA SER A 243 -6.43 10.69 13.34
C SER A 243 -5.49 11.10 14.47
N ALA A 244 -4.21 11.33 14.17
CA ALA A 244 -3.15 11.60 15.14
C ALA A 244 -3.18 10.64 16.35
N MET A 245 -3.50 9.36 16.11
CA MET A 245 -3.59 8.33 17.15
C MET A 245 -2.31 8.26 17.99
N ALA A 246 -2.46 8.32 19.32
CA ALA A 246 -1.34 8.15 20.23
C ALA A 246 -0.85 6.68 20.29
N GLY A 247 0.44 6.52 20.55
CA GLY A 247 1.10 5.22 20.64
C GLY A 247 1.80 4.80 19.36
N ALA A 248 2.33 3.57 19.37
CA ALA A 248 2.78 2.85 18.19
C ALA A 248 1.78 1.73 17.90
N ARG A 249 0.78 2.03 17.08
CA ARG A 249 -0.30 1.11 16.72
C ARG A 249 0.11 0.30 15.50
N VAL A 250 -0.37 -0.93 15.41
CA VAL A 250 -0.23 -1.76 14.22
C VAL A 250 -1.57 -2.42 13.96
N TYR A 251 -2.05 -2.29 12.72
CA TYR A 251 -3.33 -2.83 12.30
C TYR A 251 -3.20 -3.67 11.06
N THR A 252 -4.00 -4.72 11.02
CA THR A 252 -4.30 -5.44 9.79
C THR A 252 -5.36 -4.68 9.00
N LEU A 253 -5.29 -4.77 7.67
CA LEU A 253 -6.37 -4.31 6.80
C LEU A 253 -7.17 -5.52 6.35
N ARG A 254 -8.48 -5.33 6.17
CA ARG A 254 -9.37 -6.33 5.60
C ARG A 254 -10.15 -5.74 4.44
N GLY A 255 -10.19 -6.45 3.34
CA GLY A 255 -11.06 -6.19 2.20
C GLY A 255 -12.06 -7.31 2.02
N THR A 256 -12.14 -7.83 0.79
CA THR A 256 -13.01 -8.97 0.46
C THR A 256 -12.21 -10.28 0.50
N VAL A 257 -12.46 -11.10 1.52
CA VAL A 257 -11.81 -12.40 1.72
C VAL A 257 -12.58 -13.49 0.98
N ILE A 258 -12.02 -13.99 -0.12
CA ILE A 258 -12.66 -14.97 -1.02
C ILE A 258 -11.63 -15.90 -1.67
N GLN A 259 -12.09 -16.95 -2.35
CA GLN A 259 -11.24 -17.78 -3.19
C GLN A 259 -10.92 -17.10 -4.53
N MET A 260 -9.76 -17.42 -5.12
CA MET A 260 -9.34 -16.87 -6.42
C MET A 260 -10.35 -17.16 -7.54
N GLU A 261 -11.01 -18.32 -7.50
CA GLU A 261 -12.06 -18.69 -8.46
C GLU A 261 -13.26 -17.74 -8.37
N GLU A 262 -13.62 -17.29 -7.18
CA GLU A 262 -14.69 -16.31 -6.96
C GLU A 262 -14.31 -14.93 -7.51
N PHE A 263 -13.03 -14.55 -7.41
CA PHE A 263 -12.51 -13.33 -8.05
C PHE A 263 -12.63 -13.41 -9.58
N ILE A 264 -12.25 -14.55 -10.18
CA ILE A 264 -12.37 -14.76 -11.64
C ILE A 264 -13.84 -14.64 -12.05
N LEU A 265 -14.77 -15.26 -11.31
CA LEU A 265 -16.20 -15.14 -11.59
C LEU A 265 -16.70 -13.69 -11.46
N ALA A 266 -16.24 -12.94 -10.46
CA ALA A 266 -16.56 -11.52 -10.31
C ALA A 266 -16.05 -10.69 -11.49
N LEU A 267 -14.84 -10.97 -11.97
CA LEU A 267 -14.28 -10.33 -13.17
C LEU A 267 -15.09 -10.67 -14.43
N GLU A 268 -15.50 -11.92 -14.64
CA GLU A 268 -16.34 -12.32 -15.77
C GLU A 268 -17.74 -11.69 -15.72
N ARG A 269 -18.30 -11.46 -14.52
CA ARG A 269 -19.55 -10.69 -14.37
C ARG A 269 -19.36 -9.24 -14.82
N GLN A 270 -18.23 -8.62 -14.49
CA GLN A 270 -17.90 -7.25 -14.89
C GLN A 270 -17.52 -7.11 -16.36
N ILE A 271 -16.94 -8.15 -16.97
CA ILE A 271 -16.51 -8.16 -18.37
C ILE A 271 -16.95 -9.49 -19.01
N PRO A 272 -18.24 -9.65 -19.39
CA PRO A 272 -18.74 -10.91 -19.93
C PRO A 272 -18.00 -11.43 -21.17
N ALA A 273 -17.44 -10.52 -21.97
CA ALA A 273 -16.63 -10.88 -23.14
C ALA A 273 -15.31 -11.57 -22.78
N ALA A 274 -14.83 -11.42 -21.54
CA ALA A 274 -13.60 -12.06 -21.06
C ALA A 274 -13.80 -13.47 -20.49
N ARG A 275 -15.02 -14.02 -20.56
CA ARG A 275 -15.33 -15.36 -20.04
C ARG A 275 -14.38 -16.42 -20.64
N GLY A 276 -13.72 -17.18 -19.77
CA GLY A 276 -12.76 -18.22 -20.14
C GLY A 276 -11.38 -17.72 -20.58
N LEU A 277 -11.12 -16.40 -20.61
CA LEU A 277 -9.79 -15.85 -20.92
C LEU A 277 -8.84 -15.88 -19.72
N ILE A 278 -9.38 -15.79 -18.51
CA ILE A 278 -8.61 -15.69 -17.28
C ILE A 278 -8.63 -17.03 -16.58
N GLN A 279 -7.44 -17.52 -16.24
CA GLN A 279 -7.23 -18.75 -15.47
C GLN A 279 -6.32 -18.45 -14.28
N ALA A 280 -6.32 -19.34 -13.30
CA ALA A 280 -5.39 -19.31 -12.17
C ALA A 280 -4.68 -20.64 -12.02
N GLU A 281 -3.37 -20.58 -11.76
CA GLU A 281 -2.53 -21.72 -11.43
C GLU A 281 -1.51 -21.34 -10.35
N GLY A 282 -0.75 -22.32 -9.87
CA GLY A 282 0.20 -22.14 -8.78
C GLY A 282 -0.36 -22.70 -7.47
N GLY A 283 -0.03 -22.05 -6.36
CA GLY A 283 -0.45 -22.49 -5.03
C GLY A 283 -0.94 -21.34 -4.16
N GLN A 284 -1.52 -21.72 -3.02
CA GLN A 284 -1.82 -20.82 -1.91
C GLN A 284 -0.54 -20.08 -1.50
N LEU A 285 -0.65 -18.77 -1.31
CA LEU A 285 0.47 -18.01 -0.75
C LEU A 285 0.73 -18.48 0.68
N PRO A 286 2.01 -18.59 1.12
CA PRO A 286 2.36 -19.04 2.47
C PRO A 286 2.14 -17.94 3.51
N ILE A 287 0.96 -17.33 3.48
CA ILE A 287 0.48 -16.24 4.33
C ILE A 287 -1.01 -16.51 4.57
N ALA A 288 -1.44 -16.51 5.82
CA ALA A 288 -2.85 -16.58 6.16
C ALA A 288 -3.63 -15.45 5.47
N TYR A 289 -4.72 -15.78 4.80
CA TYR A 289 -5.51 -14.83 4.01
C TYR A 289 -6.70 -14.27 4.77
N ASP A 290 -7.21 -14.96 5.79
CA ASP A 290 -8.30 -14.48 6.62
C ASP A 290 -7.74 -13.85 7.90
N LEU A 291 -7.56 -12.53 7.91
CA LEU A 291 -6.99 -11.78 9.02
C LEU A 291 -8.02 -10.83 9.63
N ASP A 292 -8.10 -10.79 10.96
CA ASP A 292 -8.99 -9.87 11.71
C ASP A 292 -8.51 -8.41 11.56
N ASP A 293 -9.43 -7.45 11.44
CA ASP A 293 -9.18 -6.00 11.43
C ASP A 293 -10.00 -5.25 12.50
N SER A 294 -10.56 -5.98 13.46
CA SER A 294 -11.47 -5.43 14.47
C SER A 294 -10.84 -4.28 15.28
N ALA A 295 -9.52 -4.28 15.52
CA ALA A 295 -8.87 -3.17 16.22
C ALA A 295 -8.83 -1.89 15.38
N LEU A 296 -8.63 -2.00 14.06
CA LEU A 296 -8.67 -0.86 13.15
C LEU A 296 -10.06 -0.22 13.16
N VAL A 297 -11.10 -1.04 13.01
CA VAL A 297 -12.50 -0.58 13.02
C VAL A 297 -12.87 0.04 14.36
N ARG A 298 -12.45 -0.56 15.48
CA ARG A 298 -12.68 0.00 16.81
C ARG A 298 -12.05 1.39 16.97
N ASP A 299 -10.81 1.55 16.51
CA ASP A 299 -10.01 2.75 16.79
C ASP A 299 -10.24 3.87 15.75
N LEU A 300 -10.64 3.55 14.51
CA LEU A 300 -10.96 4.53 13.45
C LEU A 300 -12.46 4.73 13.17
N GLY A 301 -13.32 3.88 13.72
CA GLY A 301 -14.74 3.84 13.37
C GLY A 301 -14.94 3.31 11.95
N GLU A 302 -15.61 4.08 11.10
CA GLU A 302 -15.90 3.67 9.72
C GLU A 302 -14.61 3.55 8.88
N VAL A 303 -14.29 2.34 8.44
CA VAL A 303 -13.14 2.07 7.56
C VAL A 303 -13.64 1.97 6.12
N PRO A 304 -13.02 2.67 5.14
CA PRO A 304 -13.39 2.56 3.73
C PRO A 304 -13.41 1.10 3.25
N HIS A 305 -14.50 0.68 2.63
CA HIS A 305 -14.65 -0.65 2.07
C HIS A 305 -15.51 -0.61 0.80
N THR A 306 -14.86 -0.77 -0.35
CA THR A 306 -15.47 -0.89 -1.68
C THR A 306 -15.71 -2.37 -1.98
N PRO A 307 -16.95 -2.79 -2.30
CA PRO A 307 -17.22 -4.16 -2.72
C PRO A 307 -16.35 -4.57 -3.91
N LEU A 308 -15.92 -5.83 -3.95
CA LEU A 308 -15.00 -6.34 -4.97
C LEU A 308 -15.45 -6.02 -6.40
N GLU A 309 -16.72 -6.27 -6.72
CA GLU A 309 -17.29 -5.99 -8.03
C GLU A 309 -17.14 -4.52 -8.44
N GLN A 310 -17.35 -3.60 -7.49
CA GLN A 310 -17.21 -2.17 -7.72
C GLN A 310 -15.72 -1.81 -7.90
N GLY A 311 -14.82 -2.34 -7.08
CA GLY A 311 -13.38 -2.07 -7.24
C GLY A 311 -12.81 -2.64 -8.55
N ILE A 312 -13.31 -3.79 -9.03
CA ILE A 312 -13.02 -4.32 -10.37
C ILE A 312 -13.56 -3.36 -11.44
N GLN A 313 -14.80 -2.89 -11.29
CA GLN A 313 -15.41 -1.94 -12.22
C GLN A 313 -14.59 -0.65 -12.34
N GLU A 314 -14.25 -0.01 -11.22
CA GLU A 314 -13.47 1.24 -11.21
C GLU A 314 -12.07 1.03 -11.81
N THR A 315 -11.43 -0.12 -11.52
CA THR A 315 -10.14 -0.49 -12.12
C THR A 315 -10.25 -0.67 -13.64
N ARG A 316 -11.29 -1.36 -14.10
CA ARG A 316 -11.59 -1.57 -15.53
C ARG A 316 -11.76 -0.22 -16.24
N GLU A 317 -12.57 0.68 -15.68
CA GLU A 317 -12.86 1.99 -16.28
C GLU A 317 -11.61 2.85 -16.47
N ILE A 318 -10.68 2.81 -15.51
CA ILE A 318 -9.39 3.51 -15.64
C ILE A 318 -8.54 2.87 -16.75
N PHE A 319 -8.45 1.54 -16.83
CA PHE A 319 -7.72 0.88 -17.92
C PHE A 319 -8.34 1.14 -19.30
N GLU A 320 -9.67 1.13 -19.41
CA GLU A 320 -10.38 1.47 -20.65
C GLU A 320 -10.10 2.91 -21.08
N ARG A 321 -10.11 3.86 -20.13
CA ARG A 321 -9.73 5.24 -20.40
C ARG A 321 -8.29 5.34 -20.91
N LEU A 322 -7.32 4.73 -20.21
CA LEU A 322 -5.92 4.72 -20.62
C LEU A 322 -5.72 4.06 -22.00
N LYS A 323 -6.48 3.01 -22.31
CA LYS A 323 -6.49 2.35 -23.62
C LYS A 323 -7.00 3.29 -24.71
N ARG A 324 -8.11 3.99 -24.50
CA ARG A 324 -8.65 5.00 -25.44
C ARG A 324 -7.68 6.15 -25.68
N GLU A 325 -6.93 6.54 -24.65
CA GLU A 325 -5.91 7.59 -24.73
C GLU A 325 -4.58 7.11 -25.35
N GLY A 326 -4.41 5.82 -25.65
CA GLY A 326 -3.14 5.25 -26.15
C GLY A 326 -2.02 5.23 -25.10
N ARG A 327 -2.37 5.27 -23.81
CA ARG A 327 -1.45 5.38 -22.67
C ARG A 327 -1.40 4.13 -21.78
N LEU A 328 -2.19 3.11 -22.11
CA LEU A 328 -2.20 1.86 -21.33
C LEU A 328 -0.93 1.06 -21.62
N ASP A 329 -0.05 0.98 -20.62
CA ASP A 329 1.12 0.11 -20.65
C ASP A 329 0.71 -1.36 -20.50
N VAL A 330 1.21 -2.18 -21.43
CA VAL A 330 0.93 -3.61 -21.55
C VAL A 330 2.17 -4.48 -21.37
N SER A 331 3.35 -3.88 -21.16
CA SER A 331 4.63 -4.60 -21.03
C SER A 331 4.63 -5.60 -19.87
N ASP A 332 3.83 -5.34 -18.84
CA ASP A 332 3.66 -6.20 -17.67
C ASP A 332 2.79 -7.45 -17.93
N LEU A 333 2.21 -7.59 -19.13
CA LEU A 333 1.49 -8.76 -19.62
C LEU A 333 2.27 -9.59 -20.64
N GLU A 334 3.43 -9.12 -21.12
CA GLU A 334 4.19 -9.73 -22.22
C GLU A 334 5.15 -10.85 -21.76
N THR A 335 4.88 -11.45 -20.59
CA THR A 335 5.67 -12.54 -19.99
C THR A 335 4.81 -13.74 -19.62
#